data_AF-A0A224XV24-F1
#
_entry.id   AF-A0A224XV24-F1
#
_cell.length_a   1.000
_cell.length_b   1.000
_cell.length_c   1.000
_cell.angle_alpha   90.00
_cell.angle_beta   90.00
_cell.angle_gamma   90.00
#
_symmetry.space_group_name_H-M   'P 1'
#
loop_
_entity.id
_entity.type
_entity.pdbx_description
1 polymer ?
#
loop_
_entity_poly.entity_id
_entity_poly.type
_entity_poly.pdbx_seq_one_letter_code
_entity_poly.pdbx_strand_id
1 'polypeptide(L)'
;MAECKRDPVRKYPQKPRTKDALPSIPIETIPQTKIISLTRITHDYDRINADSSYQFSQLISALQTLGKSISAVLRKSGISQSHILGADIYKKSPIELSELLGDLAVKLIETSNSTCLILVKNVKDMITVPKEHSGRYIVAISVLDKYLTPHATTCTGTMFSIFKRADEISEVTLDEILQPGKNATAAGYIIYGNMTLFALAMKKKVKIFTLDPILGEFILTNEEWKIPEYGYYYSVNEASSETWDDKLHTYFNEIKNPEKQAQWVLRYTGSPATDCHYILQMGGIYLYPANK
;
A
#
# COMPACT_ATOMS: atom_id res chain seq x y z
N MET A 1 -18.81 2.74 -20.79
CA MET A 1 -17.70 3.63 -20.39
C MET A 1 -18.32 4.89 -19.81
N ALA A 2 -18.07 5.19 -18.53
CA ALA A 2 -18.52 6.45 -17.96
C ALA A 2 -17.59 7.55 -18.47
N GLU A 3 -18.09 8.42 -19.36
CA GLU A 3 -17.37 9.60 -19.78
C GLU A 3 -17.22 10.54 -18.58
N CYS A 4 -15.99 10.66 -18.08
CA CYS A 4 -15.63 11.71 -17.14
C CYS A 4 -15.64 13.04 -17.91
N LYS A 5 -16.79 13.71 -17.96
CA LYS A 5 -16.93 15.04 -18.55
C LYS A 5 -16.07 16.02 -17.75
N ARG A 6 -14.93 16.43 -18.32
CA ARG A 6 -14.14 17.55 -17.79
C ARG A 6 -14.96 18.82 -17.98
N ASP A 7 -15.15 19.57 -16.89
CA ASP A 7 -15.73 20.91 -16.94
C ASP A 7 -14.71 21.86 -17.61
N PRO A 8 -15.01 22.40 -18.81
CA PRO A 8 -14.06 23.21 -19.58
C PRO A 8 -13.75 24.57 -18.94
N VAL A 9 -14.46 24.96 -17.86
CA VAL A 9 -14.32 26.27 -17.21
C VAL A 9 -13.61 26.18 -15.86
N ARG A 10 -13.27 24.98 -15.37
CA ARG A 10 -12.71 24.81 -14.02
C ARG A 10 -11.27 25.32 -13.96
N LYS A 11 -11.09 26.60 -13.60
CA LYS A 11 -9.79 27.17 -13.24
C LYS A 11 -9.21 26.34 -12.11
N TYR A 12 -8.09 25.66 -12.37
CA TYR A 12 -7.29 25.07 -11.30
C TYR A 12 -6.96 26.20 -10.31
N PRO A 13 -7.06 25.96 -8.99
CA PRO A 13 -6.54 26.92 -8.03
C PRO A 13 -5.09 27.27 -8.38
N GLN A 14 -4.57 28.42 -7.96
CA GLN A 14 -3.14 28.61 -8.10
C GLN A 14 -2.44 27.70 -7.08
N LYS A 15 -1.31 27.11 -7.49
CA LYS A 15 -0.42 26.41 -6.57
C LYS A 15 -0.11 27.37 -5.41
N PRO A 16 -0.35 26.97 -4.15
CA PRO A 16 0.06 27.77 -3.01
C PRO A 16 1.54 28.10 -3.18
N ARG A 17 1.93 29.38 -3.00
CA ARG A 17 3.35 29.73 -3.07
C ARG A 17 4.05 28.95 -1.97
N THR A 18 5.31 28.57 -2.12
CA THR A 18 6.07 27.81 -1.10
C THR A 18 6.12 28.44 0.31
N LYS A 19 5.61 29.67 0.48
CA LYS A 19 5.39 30.34 1.77
C LYS A 19 4.05 30.01 2.43
N ASP A 20 3.08 29.49 1.68
CA ASP A 20 1.86 28.91 2.20
C ASP A 20 2.24 27.51 2.69
N ALA A 21 2.44 27.40 4.00
CA ALA A 21 2.87 26.18 4.65
C ALA A 21 2.06 24.96 4.14
N LEU A 22 2.72 23.80 4.02
CA LEU A 22 2.03 22.50 4.10
C LEU A 22 0.92 22.64 5.14
N PRO A 23 -0.34 22.19 4.89
CA PRO A 23 -1.43 22.39 5.84
C PRO A 23 -0.92 22.04 7.22
N SER A 24 -0.76 23.08 8.05
CA SER A 24 -0.17 22.92 9.36
C SER A 24 -1.16 22.06 10.11
N ILE A 25 -0.77 20.81 10.37
CA ILE A 25 -1.47 19.97 11.34
C ILE A 25 -1.52 20.85 12.60
N PRO A 26 -2.71 21.23 13.10
CA PRO A 26 -2.81 22.11 14.25
C PRO A 26 -1.94 21.55 15.37
N ILE A 27 -0.95 22.34 15.81
CA ILE A 27 -0.02 21.98 16.89
C ILE A 27 -0.76 21.93 18.25
N GLU A 28 -2.02 22.34 18.30
CA GLU A 28 -2.92 22.12 19.44
C GLU A 28 -3.52 20.71 19.40
N THR A 29 -2.74 19.74 19.86
CA THR A 29 -3.16 18.87 20.97
C THR A 29 -1.91 18.16 21.46
N ILE A 30 -1.42 18.54 22.64
CA ILE A 30 -0.60 17.65 23.47
C ILE A 30 -1.32 16.30 23.46
N PRO A 31 -0.65 15.19 23.11
CA PRO A 31 -1.32 13.96 22.74
C PRO A 31 -2.25 13.54 23.87
N GLN A 32 -3.51 13.26 23.53
CA GLN A 32 -4.31 12.39 24.37
C GLN A 32 -3.43 11.17 24.67
N THR A 33 -3.27 10.81 25.94
CA THR A 33 -2.54 9.61 26.42
C THR A 33 -3.09 8.29 25.85
N LYS A 34 -4.04 8.36 24.93
CA LYS A 34 -4.70 7.26 24.27
C LYS A 34 -3.85 6.78 23.09
N ILE A 35 -2.87 5.94 23.39
CA ILE A 35 -2.18 5.14 22.39
C ILE A 35 -3.19 4.14 21.81
N ILE A 36 -3.45 4.23 20.51
CA ILE A 36 -4.34 3.32 19.78
C ILE A 36 -3.47 2.53 18.80
N SER A 37 -3.29 1.23 19.06
CA SER A 37 -2.57 0.35 18.14
C SER A 37 -3.48 -0.15 17.03
N LEU A 38 -2.87 -0.57 15.92
CA LEU A 38 -3.56 -1.26 14.82
C LEU A 38 -4.26 -2.54 15.33
N THR A 39 -3.59 -3.32 16.17
CA THR A 39 -4.17 -4.52 16.82
C THR A 39 -5.46 -4.21 17.59
N ARG A 40 -5.50 -3.08 18.32
CA ARG A 40 -6.73 -2.65 19.01
C ARG A 40 -7.85 -2.35 18.04
N ILE A 41 -7.56 -1.61 16.96
CA ILE A 41 -8.56 -1.21 15.96
C ILE A 41 -9.14 -2.42 15.23
N THR A 42 -8.34 -3.43 14.92
CA THR A 42 -8.83 -4.65 14.26
C THR A 42 -9.66 -5.51 15.21
N HIS A 43 -9.26 -5.62 16.49
CA HIS A 43 -10.09 -6.28 17.51
C HIS A 43 -11.45 -5.59 17.67
N ASP A 44 -11.46 -4.25 17.74
CA ASP A 44 -12.69 -3.47 17.81
C ASP A 44 -13.55 -3.69 16.55
N TYR A 45 -12.94 -3.83 15.37
CA TYR A 45 -13.63 -4.15 14.12
C TYR A 45 -14.34 -5.51 14.17
N ASP A 46 -13.66 -6.57 14.61
CA ASP A 46 -14.27 -7.91 14.71
C ASP A 46 -15.41 -7.94 15.71
N ARG A 47 -15.21 -7.29 16.88
CA ARG A 47 -16.26 -7.14 17.90
C ARG A 47 -17.50 -6.42 17.36
N ILE A 48 -17.31 -5.31 16.63
CA ILE A 48 -18.42 -4.52 16.07
C ILE A 48 -19.18 -5.30 14.99
N ASN A 49 -18.48 -6.11 14.20
CA ASN A 49 -19.11 -6.95 13.18
C ASN A 49 -19.70 -8.26 13.74
N ALA A 50 -19.67 -8.45 15.06
CA ALA A 50 -20.07 -9.68 15.74
C ALA A 50 -19.38 -10.93 15.16
N ASP A 51 -18.14 -10.77 14.67
CA ASP A 51 -17.34 -11.89 14.17
C ASP A 51 -16.60 -12.54 15.34
N SER A 52 -17.16 -13.63 15.87
CA SER A 52 -16.57 -14.37 16.99
C SER A 52 -15.31 -15.16 16.62
N SER A 53 -14.95 -15.24 15.33
CA SER A 53 -13.77 -15.97 14.88
C SER A 53 -12.46 -15.20 15.05
N TYR A 54 -12.52 -13.87 15.11
CA TYR A 54 -11.34 -12.97 15.13
C TYR A 54 -10.32 -13.20 13.99
N GLN A 55 -10.70 -13.91 12.92
CA GLN A 55 -9.83 -14.26 11.80
C GLN A 55 -9.31 -13.00 11.07
N PHE A 56 -10.10 -11.93 11.02
CA PHE A 56 -9.62 -10.69 10.39
C PHE A 56 -8.49 -10.06 11.22
N SER A 57 -8.66 -9.96 12.53
CA SER A 57 -7.60 -9.46 13.42
C SER A 57 -6.34 -10.31 13.36
N GLN A 58 -6.47 -11.63 13.31
CA GLN A 58 -5.34 -12.55 13.15
C GLN A 58 -4.61 -12.33 11.83
N LEU A 59 -5.34 -12.20 10.72
CA LEU A 59 -4.76 -11.88 9.42
C LEU A 59 -4.02 -10.53 9.42
N ILE A 60 -4.64 -9.47 9.97
CA ILE A 60 -3.94 -8.18 10.06
C ILE A 60 -2.73 -8.26 10.98
N SER A 61 -2.77 -9.03 12.07
CA SER A 61 -1.59 -9.30 12.92
C SER A 61 -0.45 -9.98 12.16
N ALA A 62 -0.76 -10.93 11.27
CA ALA A 62 0.23 -11.53 10.39
C ALA A 62 0.85 -10.51 9.43
N LEU A 63 0.04 -9.62 8.84
CA LEU A 63 0.54 -8.53 7.99
C LEU A 63 1.35 -7.49 8.77
N GLN A 64 0.99 -7.22 10.04
CA GLN A 64 1.80 -6.38 10.93
C GLN A 64 3.17 -7.03 11.18
N THR A 65 3.18 -8.33 11.45
CA THR A 65 4.43 -9.09 11.65
C THR A 65 5.29 -9.07 10.40
N LEU A 66 4.69 -9.29 9.22
CA LEU A 66 5.37 -9.17 7.94
C LEU A 66 5.98 -7.77 7.74
N GLY A 67 5.19 -6.73 7.99
CA GLY A 67 5.63 -5.34 7.93
C GLY A 67 6.83 -5.05 8.83
N LYS A 68 6.79 -5.52 10.08
CA LYS A 68 7.88 -5.36 11.06
C LYS A 68 9.14 -6.12 10.64
N SER A 69 8.98 -7.36 10.16
CA SER A 69 10.08 -8.20 9.69
C SER A 69 10.79 -7.58 8.48
N ILE A 70 10.04 -7.17 7.44
CA ILE A 70 10.62 -6.50 6.26
C ILE A 70 11.27 -5.18 6.65
N SER A 71 10.59 -4.39 7.48
CA SER A 71 11.11 -3.13 8.03
C SER A 71 12.46 -3.30 8.74
N ALA A 72 12.63 -4.38 9.51
CA ALA A 72 13.88 -4.70 10.20
C ALA A 72 14.97 -5.20 9.24
N VAL A 73 14.61 -6.06 8.28
CA VAL A 73 15.52 -6.57 7.24
C VAL A 73 16.08 -5.41 6.41
N LEU A 74 15.21 -4.55 5.87
CA LEU A 74 15.61 -3.44 5.01
C LEU A 74 16.47 -2.40 5.76
N ARG A 75 16.21 -2.14 7.04
CA ARG A 75 17.01 -1.20 7.85
C ARG A 75 18.37 -1.74 8.27
N LYS A 76 18.50 -3.07 8.37
CA LYS A 76 19.77 -3.75 8.65
C LYS A 76 20.49 -4.21 7.39
N SER A 77 19.94 -3.84 6.24
CA SER A 77 20.62 -3.97 4.96
C SER A 77 21.97 -3.24 5.07
N GLY A 78 23.05 -4.02 5.15
CA GLY A 78 24.45 -3.59 4.99
C GLY A 78 25.31 -4.10 6.11
N ILE A 79 24.66 -4.67 7.11
CA ILE A 79 25.23 -5.15 8.35
C ILE A 79 24.99 -6.66 8.38
N SER A 80 25.91 -7.42 8.98
CA SER A 80 26.03 -8.88 8.95
C SER A 80 24.88 -9.69 9.61
N GLN A 81 23.66 -9.14 9.71
CA GLN A 81 22.57 -9.70 10.53
C GLN A 81 21.21 -9.73 9.82
N SER A 82 21.10 -10.44 8.70
CA SER A 82 19.80 -10.85 8.15
C SER A 82 19.37 -12.22 8.69
N HIS A 83 19.56 -12.47 10.00
CA HIS A 83 19.12 -13.70 10.68
C HIS A 83 17.61 -13.97 10.49
N ILE A 84 16.80 -12.92 10.31
CA ILE A 84 15.36 -13.02 10.06
C ILE A 84 15.06 -13.86 8.81
N LEU A 85 15.91 -13.74 7.78
CA LEU A 85 15.74 -14.44 6.51
C LEU A 85 16.72 -15.61 6.33
N GLY A 86 17.69 -15.77 7.24
CA GLY A 86 18.73 -16.78 7.12
C GLY A 86 19.63 -16.64 5.89
N ALA A 87 19.68 -15.46 5.25
CA ALA A 87 20.43 -15.23 4.02
C ALA A 87 21.02 -13.83 3.95
N ASP A 88 22.19 -13.69 3.31
CA ASP A 88 22.85 -12.39 3.08
C ASP A 88 22.12 -11.58 2.00
N ILE A 89 21.32 -10.61 2.42
CA ILE A 89 20.51 -9.78 1.51
C ILE A 89 21.33 -8.85 0.61
N TYR A 90 22.62 -8.58 0.90
CA TYR A 90 23.47 -7.74 0.03
C TYR A 90 23.87 -8.42 -1.27
N LYS A 91 23.89 -9.75 -1.24
CA LYS A 91 24.30 -10.56 -2.38
C LYS A 91 23.12 -10.95 -3.26
N LYS A 92 21.89 -10.66 -2.81
CA LYS A 92 20.67 -11.01 -3.54
C LYS A 92 20.29 -9.92 -4.52
N SER A 93 19.93 -10.32 -5.72
CA SER A 93 19.27 -9.44 -6.68
C SER A 93 17.90 -8.98 -6.13
N PRO A 94 17.34 -7.87 -6.65
CA PRO A 94 16.00 -7.41 -6.30
C PRO A 94 14.91 -8.49 -6.43
N ILE A 95 15.04 -9.36 -7.42
CA ILE A 95 14.10 -10.44 -7.70
C ILE A 95 14.19 -11.51 -6.60
N GLU A 96 15.41 -12.00 -6.31
CA GLU A 96 15.62 -13.02 -5.26
C GLU A 96 15.20 -12.53 -3.87
N LEU A 97 15.41 -11.24 -3.57
CA LEU A 97 14.94 -10.66 -2.32
C LEU A 97 13.40 -10.59 -2.30
N SER A 98 12.77 -10.20 -3.41
CA SER A 98 11.32 -10.15 -3.52
C SER A 98 10.70 -11.55 -3.36
N GLU A 99 11.31 -12.60 -3.91
CA GLU A 99 10.85 -13.98 -3.77
C GLU A 99 10.98 -14.45 -2.31
N LEU A 100 12.14 -14.23 -1.69
CA LEU A 100 12.40 -14.59 -0.29
C LEU A 100 11.43 -13.91 0.69
N LEU A 101 11.12 -12.63 0.47
CA LEU A 101 10.12 -11.92 1.27
C LEU A 101 8.69 -12.35 0.92
N GLY A 102 8.45 -12.78 -0.33
CA GLY A 102 7.22 -13.45 -0.75
C GLY A 102 6.96 -14.72 0.03
N ASP A 103 7.96 -15.60 0.15
CA ASP A 103 7.88 -16.83 0.93
C ASP A 103 7.60 -16.56 2.41
N LEU A 104 8.26 -15.54 2.98
CA LEU A 104 7.97 -15.09 4.34
C LEU A 104 6.52 -14.62 4.49
N ALA A 105 6.01 -13.85 3.52
CA ALA A 105 4.63 -13.38 3.52
C ALA A 105 3.64 -14.55 3.48
N VAL A 106 3.85 -15.51 2.59
CA VAL A 106 3.03 -16.73 2.49
C VAL A 106 3.02 -17.46 3.82
N LYS A 107 4.19 -17.74 4.40
CA LYS A 107 4.29 -18.46 5.66
C LYS A 107 3.56 -17.76 6.81
N LEU A 108 3.71 -16.44 6.95
CA LEU A 108 3.04 -15.68 8.00
C LEU A 108 1.51 -15.60 7.80
N ILE A 109 1.07 -15.46 6.56
CA ILE A 109 -0.36 -15.40 6.22
C ILE A 109 -1.02 -16.77 6.38
N GLU A 110 -0.34 -17.85 6.00
CA GLU A 110 -0.80 -19.22 6.20
C GLU A 110 -0.94 -19.55 7.68
N THR A 111 0.09 -19.26 8.50
CA THR A 111 0.06 -19.53 9.95
C THR A 111 -0.91 -18.63 10.73
N SER A 112 -1.54 -17.64 10.07
CA SER A 112 -2.62 -16.86 10.66
C SER A 112 -3.93 -17.64 10.83
N ASN A 113 -4.04 -18.83 10.21
CA ASN A 113 -5.25 -19.67 10.20
C ASN A 113 -6.54 -18.93 9.78
N SER A 114 -6.37 -17.87 8.99
CA SER A 114 -7.43 -16.93 8.62
C SER A 114 -7.66 -16.88 7.12
N THR A 115 -6.80 -17.52 6.32
CA THR A 115 -6.85 -17.47 4.86
C THR A 115 -7.03 -18.85 4.26
N CYS A 116 -7.69 -18.90 3.11
CA CYS A 116 -7.88 -20.12 2.31
C CYS A 116 -7.07 -20.09 1.02
N LEU A 117 -6.75 -18.89 0.53
CA LEU A 117 -6.02 -18.68 -0.71
C LEU A 117 -5.14 -17.44 -0.60
N ILE A 118 -3.90 -17.58 -1.04
CA ILE A 118 -2.92 -16.50 -1.11
C ILE A 118 -2.46 -16.35 -2.57
N LEU A 119 -2.59 -15.14 -3.09
CA LEU A 119 -2.10 -14.73 -4.40
C LEU A 119 -0.90 -13.80 -4.21
N VAL A 120 0.26 -14.20 -4.70
CA VAL A 120 1.49 -13.40 -4.56
C VAL A 120 1.90 -12.89 -5.93
N LYS A 121 2.18 -11.58 -6.03
CA LYS A 121 2.68 -10.98 -7.27
C LYS A 121 3.95 -11.72 -7.74
N ASN A 122 3.99 -12.08 -9.02
CA ASN A 122 5.05 -12.84 -9.68
C ASN A 122 5.16 -14.33 -9.32
N VAL A 123 4.27 -14.88 -8.48
CA VAL A 123 4.11 -16.32 -8.33
C VAL A 123 3.02 -16.79 -9.28
N LYS A 124 3.32 -17.76 -10.15
CA LYS A 124 2.37 -18.24 -11.16
C LYS A 124 1.24 -19.07 -10.56
N ASP A 125 1.58 -19.88 -9.58
CA ASP A 125 0.65 -20.82 -8.97
C ASP A 125 -0.11 -20.16 -7.82
N MET A 126 -1.38 -20.56 -7.69
CA MET A 126 -2.20 -20.17 -6.56
C MET A 126 -1.77 -20.96 -5.33
N ILE A 127 -1.64 -20.27 -4.18
CA ILE A 127 -1.24 -20.93 -2.93
C ILE A 127 -2.50 -21.19 -2.13
N THR A 128 -3.00 -22.43 -2.22
CA THR A 128 -4.14 -22.91 -1.44
C THR A 128 -3.71 -23.32 -0.05
N VAL A 129 -4.39 -22.81 0.98
CA VAL A 129 -4.13 -23.19 2.38
C VAL A 129 -4.84 -24.51 2.68
N PRO A 130 -4.17 -25.49 3.31
CA PRO A 130 -4.79 -26.76 3.69
C PRO A 130 -6.04 -26.56 4.55
N LYS A 131 -7.06 -27.41 4.39
CA LYS A 131 -8.36 -27.27 5.07
C LYS A 131 -8.26 -27.12 6.59
N GLU A 132 -7.28 -27.78 7.22
CA GLU A 132 -7.03 -27.73 8.67
C GLU A 132 -6.60 -26.35 9.18
N HIS A 133 -5.97 -25.54 8.31
CA HIS A 133 -5.48 -24.19 8.61
C HIS A 133 -6.23 -23.11 7.80
N SER A 134 -7.27 -23.51 7.09
CA SER A 134 -7.99 -22.64 6.17
C SER A 134 -8.96 -21.72 6.92
N GLY A 135 -8.98 -20.45 6.53
CA GLY A 135 -9.94 -19.46 7.02
C GLY A 135 -10.73 -18.80 5.89
N ARG A 136 -11.55 -17.81 6.24
CA ARG A 136 -12.55 -17.21 5.34
C ARG A 136 -12.02 -16.18 4.34
N TYR A 137 -10.72 -15.84 4.40
CA TYR A 137 -10.15 -14.75 3.62
C TYR A 137 -9.30 -15.22 2.44
N ILE A 138 -9.41 -14.50 1.34
CA ILE A 138 -8.51 -14.58 0.19
C ILE A 138 -7.64 -13.32 0.22
N VAL A 139 -6.32 -13.49 0.09
CA VAL A 139 -5.37 -12.38 0.15
C VAL A 139 -4.58 -12.30 -1.14
N ALA A 140 -4.59 -11.13 -1.78
CA ALA A 140 -3.65 -10.81 -2.84
C ALA A 140 -2.60 -9.84 -2.32
N ILE A 141 -1.32 -10.15 -2.50
CA ILE A 141 -0.20 -9.39 -1.94
C ILE A 141 0.93 -9.20 -2.94
N SER A 142 1.51 -8.00 -2.93
CA SER A 142 2.74 -7.63 -3.62
C SER A 142 3.73 -7.15 -2.57
N VAL A 143 4.77 -7.92 -2.29
CA VAL A 143 5.68 -7.65 -1.15
C VAL A 143 6.72 -6.57 -1.46
N LEU A 144 7.45 -6.70 -2.56
CA LEU A 144 8.34 -5.66 -3.06
C LEU A 144 8.15 -5.50 -4.57
N ASP A 145 8.45 -4.30 -5.08
CA ASP A 145 8.55 -4.14 -6.52
C ASP A 145 9.89 -4.69 -7.03
N LYS A 146 9.83 -5.58 -8.01
CA LYS A 146 10.98 -6.31 -8.55
C LYS A 146 12.00 -5.43 -9.26
N TYR A 147 11.63 -4.19 -9.57
CA TYR A 147 12.46 -3.21 -10.25
C TYR A 147 13.17 -2.26 -9.29
N LEU A 148 12.82 -2.28 -8.00
CA LEU A 148 13.47 -1.44 -7.00
C LEU A 148 14.72 -2.15 -6.51
N THR A 149 15.83 -1.43 -6.51
CA THR A 149 17.07 -1.86 -5.87
C THR A 149 17.04 -1.38 -4.41
N PRO A 150 16.82 -2.25 -3.42
CA PRO A 150 16.82 -1.82 -2.01
C PRO A 150 18.16 -1.19 -1.60
N HIS A 151 19.26 -1.57 -2.26
CA HIS A 151 20.59 -0.99 -2.08
C HIS A 151 20.67 0.49 -2.50
N ALA A 152 19.78 0.97 -3.36
CA ALA A 152 19.70 2.38 -3.75
C ALA A 152 19.01 3.25 -2.69
N THR A 153 18.75 2.72 -1.49
CA THR A 153 18.18 3.42 -0.32
C THR A 153 16.87 4.16 -0.59
N THR A 154 16.15 3.75 -1.65
CA THR A 154 14.85 4.31 -2.02
C THR A 154 13.73 3.76 -1.12
N CYS A 155 12.67 4.54 -0.96
CA CYS A 155 11.47 4.07 -0.28
C CYS A 155 10.79 2.99 -1.14
N THR A 156 10.26 1.96 -0.49
CA THR A 156 9.52 0.88 -1.14
C THR A 156 8.31 0.48 -0.29
N GLY A 157 7.50 -0.47 -0.74
CA GLY A 157 6.34 -0.91 0.02
C GLY A 157 5.71 -2.22 -0.41
N THR A 158 4.98 -2.80 0.53
CA THR A 158 4.09 -3.94 0.34
C THR A 158 2.68 -3.43 0.08
N MET A 159 1.95 -3.98 -0.89
CA MET A 159 0.53 -3.70 -1.12
C MET A 159 -0.28 -4.99 -0.98
N PHE A 160 -1.49 -4.89 -0.43
CA PHE A 160 -2.36 -6.05 -0.26
C PHE A 160 -3.85 -5.70 -0.40
N SER A 161 -4.63 -6.71 -0.78
CA SER A 161 -6.09 -6.68 -0.76
C SER A 161 -6.62 -7.98 -0.14
N ILE A 162 -7.71 -7.84 0.61
CA ILE A 162 -8.34 -8.90 1.38
C ILE A 162 -9.80 -9.01 0.93
N PHE A 163 -10.17 -10.20 0.46
CA PHE A 163 -11.53 -10.54 0.07
C PHE A 163 -12.08 -11.58 1.04
N LYS A 164 -13.38 -11.52 1.31
CA LYS A 164 -14.07 -12.51 2.12
C LYS A 164 -14.79 -13.48 1.18
N ARG A 165 -14.75 -14.76 1.52
CA ARG A 165 -15.50 -15.81 0.80
C ARG A 165 -17.00 -15.73 1.10
N ALA A 166 -17.79 -16.22 0.15
CA ALA A 166 -19.23 -16.36 0.33
C ALA A 166 -19.59 -17.68 1.03
N ASP A 167 -18.88 -18.77 0.71
CA ASP A 167 -19.05 -20.09 1.30
C ASP A 167 -17.74 -20.54 1.97
N GLU A 168 -17.82 -20.98 3.23
CA GLU A 168 -16.66 -21.45 4.02
C GLU A 168 -16.45 -22.98 3.90
N ILE A 169 -17.39 -23.71 3.30
CA ILE A 169 -17.43 -25.18 3.29
C ILE A 169 -16.88 -25.77 1.99
N SER A 170 -17.16 -25.13 0.85
CA SER A 170 -16.75 -25.61 -0.47
C SER A 170 -15.28 -25.36 -0.77
N GLU A 171 -14.73 -26.05 -1.78
CA GLU A 171 -13.46 -25.65 -2.39
C GLU A 171 -13.56 -24.24 -2.97
N VAL A 172 -12.43 -23.53 -2.99
CA VAL A 172 -12.36 -22.16 -3.53
C VAL A 172 -12.59 -22.21 -5.03
N THR A 173 -13.63 -21.54 -5.49
CA THR A 173 -13.98 -21.48 -6.91
C THR A 173 -13.28 -20.31 -7.61
N LEU A 174 -13.05 -20.39 -8.93
CA LEU A 174 -12.41 -19.31 -9.69
C LEU A 174 -13.18 -17.98 -9.59
N ASP A 175 -14.51 -18.03 -9.48
CA ASP A 175 -15.36 -16.85 -9.33
C ASP A 175 -15.16 -16.14 -7.98
N GLU A 176 -14.87 -16.90 -6.91
CA GLU A 176 -14.49 -16.34 -5.61
C GLU A 176 -13.10 -15.69 -5.65
N ILE A 177 -12.23 -16.13 -6.57
CA ILE A 177 -10.88 -15.57 -6.75
C ILE A 177 -10.94 -14.28 -7.56
N LEU A 178 -11.72 -14.26 -8.65
CA LEU A 178 -11.82 -13.16 -9.60
C LEU A 178 -12.89 -12.13 -9.21
N GLN A 179 -12.98 -11.83 -7.92
CA GLN A 179 -13.91 -10.82 -7.42
C GLN A 179 -13.52 -9.41 -7.87
N PRO A 180 -14.50 -8.55 -8.22
CA PRO A 180 -14.22 -7.16 -8.52
C PRO A 180 -13.71 -6.44 -7.26
N GLY A 181 -12.74 -5.52 -7.41
CA GLY A 181 -12.12 -4.83 -6.28
C GLY A 181 -13.08 -4.08 -5.35
N LYS A 182 -14.29 -3.72 -5.81
CA LYS A 182 -15.36 -3.15 -4.98
C LYS A 182 -15.84 -4.09 -3.86
N ASN A 183 -15.59 -5.40 -3.98
CA ASN A 183 -15.92 -6.42 -3.00
C ASN A 183 -14.80 -6.65 -1.98
N ALA A 184 -13.66 -5.96 -2.09
CA ALA A 184 -12.59 -6.06 -1.10
C ALA A 184 -13.12 -5.67 0.28
N THR A 185 -12.92 -6.55 1.26
CA THR A 185 -13.29 -6.30 2.66
C THR A 185 -12.35 -5.29 3.29
N ALA A 186 -11.06 -5.41 2.96
CA ALA A 186 -10.03 -4.45 3.33
C ALA A 186 -8.95 -4.41 2.25
N ALA A 187 -8.23 -3.30 2.18
CA ALA A 187 -7.04 -3.18 1.35
C ALA A 187 -6.08 -2.21 2.01
N GLY A 188 -4.80 -2.31 1.68
CA GLY A 188 -3.80 -1.48 2.32
C GLY A 188 -2.43 -1.61 1.72
N TYR A 189 -1.52 -0.87 2.32
CA TYR A 189 -0.11 -0.93 1.98
C TYR A 189 0.76 -0.61 3.19
N ILE A 190 1.99 -1.10 3.15
CA ILE A 190 3.02 -0.84 4.14
C ILE A 190 4.16 -0.13 3.42
N ILE A 191 4.53 1.06 3.88
CA ILE A 191 5.68 1.79 3.32
C ILE A 191 6.90 1.55 4.20
N TYR A 192 8.02 1.24 3.57
CA TYR A 192 9.34 1.14 4.18
C TYR A 192 10.19 2.32 3.69
N GLY A 193 10.14 3.42 4.42
CA GLY A 193 10.95 4.61 4.15
C GLY A 193 11.72 5.07 5.38
N ASN A 194 11.84 6.38 5.56
CA ASN A 194 12.37 6.99 6.78
C ASN A 194 11.63 6.50 8.05
N MET A 195 10.32 6.30 7.93
CA MET A 195 9.48 5.60 8.88
C MET A 195 8.79 4.40 8.22
N THR A 196 8.31 3.45 9.03
CA THR A 196 7.46 2.37 8.52
C THR A 196 6.00 2.73 8.78
N LEU A 197 5.21 2.84 7.71
CA LEU A 197 3.79 3.17 7.78
C LEU A 197 2.96 1.96 7.39
N PHE A 198 1.80 1.81 8.01
CA PHE A 198 0.76 0.86 7.62
C PHE A 198 -0.51 1.65 7.33
N ALA A 199 -0.93 1.71 6.07
CA ALA A 199 -2.19 2.30 5.67
C ALA A 199 -3.22 1.19 5.47
N LEU A 200 -4.38 1.31 6.14
CA LEU A 200 -5.45 0.33 6.08
C LEU A 200 -6.78 1.02 5.72
N ALA A 201 -7.39 0.54 4.64
CA ALA A 201 -8.71 0.94 4.20
C ALA A 201 -9.75 -0.12 4.56
N MET A 202 -10.79 0.28 5.29
CA MET A 202 -11.92 -0.56 5.68
C MET A 202 -13.19 0.27 5.68
N LYS A 203 -14.32 -0.27 5.21
CA LYS A 203 -15.65 0.40 5.25
C LYS A 203 -15.61 1.88 4.76
N LYS A 204 -14.88 2.16 3.67
CA LYS A 204 -14.69 3.50 3.08
C LYS A 204 -13.95 4.52 3.96
N LYS A 205 -13.27 4.07 5.03
CA LYS A 205 -12.37 4.89 5.83
C LYS A 205 -10.94 4.41 5.65
N VAL A 206 -10.00 5.35 5.68
CA VAL A 206 -8.56 5.07 5.61
C VAL A 206 -7.92 5.53 6.91
N LYS A 207 -7.19 4.61 7.56
CA LYS A 207 -6.40 4.86 8.75
C LYS A 207 -4.93 4.64 8.43
N ILE A 208 -4.06 5.48 8.98
CA ILE A 208 -2.61 5.36 8.83
C ILE A 208 -2.00 5.17 10.21
N PHE A 209 -1.13 4.18 10.30
CA PHE A 209 -0.40 3.83 11.50
C PHE A 209 1.09 3.93 11.24
N THR A 210 1.85 4.38 12.23
CA THR A 210 3.31 4.45 12.18
C THR A 210 3.89 3.43 13.14
N LEU A 211 4.87 2.65 12.69
CA LEU A 211 5.60 1.72 13.54
C LEU A 211 6.45 2.50 14.54
N ASP A 212 6.19 2.31 15.82
CA ASP A 212 7.12 2.67 16.88
C ASP A 212 8.13 1.51 17.04
N PRO A 213 9.42 1.71 16.72
CA PRO A 213 10.42 0.65 16.79
C PRO A 213 10.80 0.25 18.22
N ILE A 214 10.54 1.11 19.22
CA ILE A 214 10.80 0.84 20.63
C ILE A 214 9.69 -0.05 21.19
N LEU A 215 8.43 0.29 20.89
CA LEU A 215 7.28 -0.51 21.33
C LEU A 215 7.04 -1.75 20.47
N GLY A 216 7.51 -1.74 19.22
CA GLY A 216 7.26 -2.81 18.25
C GLY A 216 5.81 -2.86 17.75
N GLU A 217 5.09 -1.73 17.84
CA GLU A 217 3.65 -1.62 17.55
C GLU A 217 3.36 -0.54 16.51
N PHE A 218 2.34 -0.79 15.68
CA PHE A 218 1.82 0.21 14.75
C PHE A 218 0.81 1.11 15.47
N ILE A 219 1.17 2.36 15.68
CA ILE A 219 0.36 3.34 16.41
C ILE A 219 -0.39 4.23 15.44
N LEU A 220 -1.68 4.47 15.71
CA LEU A 220 -2.53 5.32 14.87
C LEU A 220 -1.98 6.75 14.85
N THR A 221 -1.67 7.25 13.66
CA THR A 221 -1.15 8.61 13.44
C THR A 221 -2.13 9.47 12.66
N ASN A 222 -2.95 8.88 11.79
CA ASN A 222 -4.03 9.59 11.10
C ASN A 222 -5.32 8.75 11.14
N GLU A 223 -6.37 9.30 11.76
CA GLU A 223 -7.61 8.57 12.05
C GLU A 223 -8.62 8.53 10.89
N GLU A 224 -8.72 9.61 10.11
CA GLU A 224 -9.64 9.73 8.97
C GLU A 224 -8.94 10.44 7.80
N TRP A 225 -8.22 9.67 7.00
CA TRP A 225 -7.50 10.23 5.86
C TRP A 225 -8.43 10.52 4.68
N LYS A 226 -8.28 11.71 4.08
CA LYS A 226 -8.88 12.10 2.79
C LYS A 226 -7.82 12.75 1.92
N ILE A 227 -7.79 12.36 0.64
CA ILE A 227 -6.93 13.02 -0.35
C ILE A 227 -7.34 14.49 -0.50
N PRO A 228 -6.39 15.44 -0.64
CA PRO A 228 -6.70 16.82 -0.98
C PRO A 228 -7.53 16.93 -2.26
N GLU A 229 -8.48 17.87 -2.33
CA GLU A 229 -9.34 18.08 -3.51
C GLU A 229 -8.51 18.46 -4.76
N TYR A 230 -7.40 19.15 -4.55
CA TYR A 230 -6.47 19.56 -5.60
C TYR A 230 -5.03 19.21 -5.19
N GLY A 231 -4.21 18.87 -6.18
CA GLY A 231 -2.77 18.77 -6.02
C GLY A 231 -2.06 19.02 -7.33
N TYR A 232 -0.81 19.47 -7.23
CA TYR A 232 0.04 19.84 -8.38
C TYR A 232 1.21 18.85 -8.51
N TYR A 233 0.98 17.59 -8.16
CA TYR A 233 1.99 16.53 -8.27
C TYR A 233 1.52 15.49 -9.26
N TYR A 234 2.43 15.05 -10.11
CA TYR A 234 2.20 13.89 -10.96
C TYR A 234 3.34 12.91 -10.83
N SER A 235 2.98 11.63 -10.89
CA SER A 235 3.90 10.52 -10.80
C SER A 235 3.67 9.57 -11.97
N VAL A 236 4.65 9.49 -12.86
CA VAL A 236 4.64 8.66 -14.06
C VAL A 236 6.07 8.41 -14.53
N ASN A 237 6.32 7.27 -15.16
CA ASN A 237 7.57 7.02 -15.84
C ASN A 237 7.60 7.73 -17.20
N GLU A 238 8.15 8.95 -17.27
CA GLU A 238 8.25 9.68 -18.55
C GLU A 238 9.16 9.03 -19.59
N ALA A 239 10.00 8.04 -19.20
CA ALA A 239 10.82 7.31 -20.16
C ALA A 239 9.97 6.48 -21.15
N SER A 240 8.72 6.16 -20.83
CA SER A 240 7.79 5.52 -21.77
C SER A 240 6.98 6.52 -22.61
N SER A 241 7.29 7.81 -22.55
CA SER A 241 6.48 8.86 -23.16
C SER A 241 6.29 8.71 -24.67
N GLU A 242 7.28 8.21 -25.41
CA GLU A 242 7.17 7.96 -26.85
C GLU A 242 6.08 6.94 -27.21
N THR A 243 5.75 6.05 -26.27
CA THR A 243 4.73 5.01 -26.45
C THR A 243 3.34 5.44 -25.97
N TRP A 244 3.19 6.66 -25.47
CA TRP A 244 1.90 7.12 -24.95
C TRP A 244 0.94 7.51 -26.08
N ASP A 245 -0.36 7.42 -25.80
CA ASP A 245 -1.38 7.94 -26.71
C ASP A 245 -1.36 9.49 -26.80
N ASP A 246 -2.01 10.02 -27.84
CA ASP A 246 -1.99 11.46 -28.11
C ASP A 246 -2.72 12.25 -27.02
N LYS A 247 -3.63 11.61 -26.26
CA LYS A 247 -4.34 12.22 -25.13
C LYS A 247 -3.40 12.44 -23.96
N LEU A 248 -2.57 11.45 -23.63
CA LEU A 248 -1.54 11.56 -22.60
C LEU A 248 -0.48 12.58 -23.00
N HIS A 249 -0.01 12.57 -24.24
CA HIS A 249 0.91 13.59 -24.73
C HIS A 249 0.33 15.00 -24.58
N THR A 250 -0.91 15.19 -25.02
CA THR A 250 -1.60 16.48 -24.87
C THR A 250 -1.68 16.88 -23.40
N TYR A 251 -2.18 15.99 -22.52
CA TYR A 251 -2.30 16.25 -21.09
C TYR A 251 -0.96 16.65 -20.45
N PHE A 252 0.11 15.91 -20.72
CA PHE A 252 1.42 16.20 -20.15
C PHE A 252 2.05 17.47 -20.71
N ASN A 253 1.84 17.77 -22.00
CA ASN A 253 2.26 19.04 -22.58
C ASN A 253 1.53 20.23 -21.94
N GLU A 254 0.26 20.07 -21.58
CA GLU A 254 -0.50 21.12 -20.89
C GLU A 254 -0.01 21.39 -19.47
N ILE A 255 0.18 20.34 -18.67
CA ILE A 255 0.59 20.52 -17.27
C ILE A 255 2.06 20.91 -17.09
N LYS A 256 2.88 20.76 -18.14
CA LYS A 256 4.28 21.21 -18.18
C LYS A 256 4.43 22.62 -18.75
N ASN A 257 3.43 23.14 -19.46
CA ASN A 257 3.54 24.43 -20.14
C ASN A 257 3.52 25.59 -19.12
N PRO A 258 4.62 26.36 -18.99
CA PRO A 258 4.70 27.48 -18.05
C PRO A 258 3.67 28.59 -18.31
N GLU A 259 3.27 28.79 -19.58
CA GLU A 259 2.33 29.82 -19.99
C GLU A 259 0.89 29.51 -19.53
N LYS A 260 0.57 28.22 -19.29
CA LYS A 260 -0.76 27.78 -18.83
C LYS A 260 -0.93 27.82 -17.31
N GLN A 261 -0.04 28.51 -16.57
CA GLN A 261 -0.06 28.66 -15.10
C GLN A 261 -0.03 27.36 -14.28
N ALA A 262 0.21 26.22 -14.91
CA ALA A 262 0.23 24.91 -14.24
C ALA A 262 1.69 24.53 -13.92
N GLN A 263 2.18 24.83 -12.71
CA GLN A 263 3.50 24.37 -12.26
C GLN A 263 3.39 23.02 -11.54
N TRP A 264 2.95 22.00 -12.28
CA TRP A 264 2.95 20.64 -11.77
C TRP A 264 4.37 20.16 -11.51
N VAL A 265 4.55 19.36 -10.46
CA VAL A 265 5.83 18.84 -10.01
C VAL A 265 5.86 17.35 -10.26
N LEU A 266 6.83 16.91 -11.07
CA LEU A 266 7.13 15.49 -11.22
C LEU A 266 7.69 14.94 -9.90
N ARG A 267 7.09 13.86 -9.42
CA ARG A 267 7.60 13.01 -8.35
C ARG A 267 7.40 11.56 -8.74
N TYR A 268 8.49 10.86 -9.01
CA TYR A 268 8.45 9.47 -9.40
C TYR A 268 9.54 8.71 -8.65
N THR A 269 9.12 7.88 -7.71
CA THR A 269 10.01 7.04 -6.89
C THR A 269 10.23 5.67 -7.54
N GLY A 270 9.37 5.28 -8.48
CA GLY A 270 9.44 3.99 -9.16
C GLY A 270 8.81 2.85 -8.36
N SER A 271 8.14 3.16 -7.25
CA SER A 271 7.40 2.20 -6.44
C SER A 271 5.93 2.65 -6.35
N PRO A 272 4.98 1.86 -6.88
CA PRO A 272 3.57 2.22 -6.85
C PRO A 272 3.05 2.53 -5.44
N ALA A 273 3.53 1.81 -4.42
CA ALA A 273 3.13 2.02 -3.04
C ALA A 273 3.52 3.43 -2.55
N THR A 274 4.77 3.85 -2.74
CA THR A 274 5.25 5.16 -2.26
C THR A 274 4.76 6.30 -3.11
N ASP A 275 4.69 6.12 -4.44
CA ASP A 275 4.13 7.12 -5.35
C ASP A 275 2.64 7.36 -5.05
N CYS A 276 1.85 6.29 -4.87
CA CYS A 276 0.45 6.41 -4.47
C CYS A 276 0.31 7.03 -3.08
N HIS A 277 1.15 6.64 -2.11
CA HIS A 277 1.13 7.25 -0.78
C HIS A 277 1.39 8.76 -0.87
N TYR A 278 2.39 9.19 -1.64
CA TYR A 278 2.71 10.61 -1.83
C TYR A 278 1.52 11.37 -2.45
N ILE A 279 0.90 10.82 -3.50
CA ILE A 279 -0.29 11.41 -4.12
C ILE A 279 -1.48 11.45 -3.15
N LEU A 280 -1.68 10.41 -2.34
CA LEU A 280 -2.71 10.38 -1.32
C LEU A 280 -2.50 11.49 -0.27
N GLN A 281 -1.25 11.78 0.09
CA GLN A 281 -0.87 12.82 1.05
C GLN A 281 -0.99 14.24 0.47
N MET A 282 -0.46 14.45 -0.73
CA MET A 282 -0.23 15.77 -1.31
C MET A 282 -1.28 16.19 -2.34
N GLY A 283 -2.16 15.27 -2.74
CA GLY A 283 -3.02 15.42 -3.91
C GLY A 283 -2.24 15.33 -5.22
N GLY A 284 -2.96 15.11 -6.31
CA GLY A 284 -2.37 15.00 -7.66
C GLY A 284 -2.78 13.70 -8.35
N ILE A 285 -1.89 13.17 -9.19
CA ILE A 285 -2.17 11.98 -10.00
C ILE A 285 -0.98 11.02 -10.09
N TYR A 286 -1.25 9.73 -9.94
CA TYR A 286 -0.32 8.65 -10.28
C TYR A 286 -0.82 7.96 -11.55
N LEU A 287 0.09 7.66 -12.48
CA LEU A 287 -0.23 6.97 -13.72
C LEU A 287 0.75 5.84 -14.00
N TYR A 288 0.20 4.73 -14.46
CA TYR A 288 0.92 3.62 -15.08
C TYR A 288 0.16 3.21 -16.35
N PRO A 289 0.23 4.03 -17.43
CA PRO A 289 -0.58 3.84 -18.61
C PRO A 289 -0.15 2.61 -19.41
N ALA A 290 -1.06 2.09 -20.24
CA ALA A 290 -0.69 1.15 -21.29
C ALA A 290 0.17 1.86 -22.35
N ASN A 291 1.06 1.10 -22.98
CA ASN A 291 1.78 1.55 -24.16
C ASN A 291 0.89 1.39 -25.40
N LYS A 292 1.13 2.19 -26.44
CA LYS A 292 0.55 2.07 -27.79
C LYS A 292 0.72 0.66 -28.37
#